data_AF-A0A3D5N6G3-F1
#
_entry.id   AF-A0A3D5N6G3-F1
#
_cell.length_a   1.000
_cell.length_b   1.000
_cell.length_c   1.000
_cell.angle_alpha   90.00
_cell.angle_beta   90.00
_cell.angle_gamma   90.00
#
_symmetry.space_group_name_H-M   'P 1'
#
loop_
_entity.id
_entity.type
_entity.pdbx_description
1 polymer ?
#
loop_
_entity_poly.entity_id
_entity_poly.type
_entity_poly.pdbx_seq_one_letter_code
_entity_poly.pdbx_strand_id
1 'polypeptide(L)'
;NYNGFKMLNAGKSVFGEAIQELGQIAANGDFEVGAGSVTDIDIEDRYVTRLVAELDCDVAKPMTIVWDCGNGASGDVVRKLTAQLPGTHHLLFDEVDGTFPNHHPDPTVEA
;
A
#
# COMPACT_ATOMS: atom_id res chain seq x y z
N ASN A 1 10.69 10.57 10.83
CA ASN A 1 11.77 9.86 10.08
C ASN A 1 11.75 8.36 10.34
N TYR A 2 10.60 7.69 10.12
CA TYR A 2 10.45 6.25 10.33
C TYR A 2 10.46 5.51 8.99
N ASN A 3 10.97 4.28 8.99
CA ASN A 3 10.80 3.30 7.92
C ASN A 3 10.93 1.90 8.53
N GLY A 4 10.60 0.84 7.77
CA GLY A 4 10.69 -0.52 8.26
C GLY A 4 10.29 -1.55 7.20
N PHE A 5 10.09 -2.79 7.65
CA PHE A 5 9.79 -3.91 6.79
C PHE A 5 8.48 -4.57 7.22
N LYS A 6 7.64 -4.92 6.24
CA LYS A 6 6.56 -5.89 6.39
C LYS A 6 6.92 -7.09 5.53
N MET A 7 6.88 -8.28 6.10
CA MET A 7 7.38 -9.49 5.46
C MET A 7 6.28 -10.55 5.38
N LEU A 8 6.23 -11.24 4.24
CA LEU A 8 5.44 -12.45 4.05
C LEU A 8 6.37 -13.59 3.67
N ASN A 9 6.12 -14.78 4.21
CA ASN A 9 6.76 -16.03 3.80
C ASN A 9 5.69 -17.05 3.43
N ALA A 10 5.74 -17.57 2.20
CA ALA A 10 4.77 -18.53 1.66
C ALA A 10 3.29 -18.10 1.89
N GLY A 11 3.00 -16.81 1.67
CA GLY A 11 1.66 -16.23 1.83
C GLY A 11 1.22 -15.98 3.27
N LYS A 12 2.09 -16.19 4.27
CA LYS A 12 1.80 -15.93 5.69
C LYS A 12 2.60 -14.74 6.19
N SER A 13 1.97 -13.91 7.01
CA SER A 13 2.66 -12.80 7.70
C SER A 13 3.74 -13.34 8.62
N VAL A 14 4.90 -12.70 8.61
CA VAL A 14 5.99 -12.97 9.55
C VAL A 14 5.81 -12.09 10.79
N PHE A 15 5.76 -12.69 11.98
CA PHE A 15 5.56 -11.99 13.26
C PHE A 15 6.20 -12.75 14.42
N GLY A 16 6.32 -12.11 15.59
CA GLY A 16 6.74 -12.74 16.83
C GLY A 16 8.14 -13.40 16.75
N GLU A 17 8.22 -14.66 17.14
CA GLU A 17 9.46 -15.45 17.19
C GLU A 17 10.16 -15.53 15.83
N ALA A 18 9.42 -15.61 14.72
CA ALA A 18 10.00 -15.67 13.38
C ALA A 18 10.79 -14.40 13.02
N ILE A 19 10.40 -13.23 13.56
CA ILE A 19 11.20 -12.00 13.40
C ILE A 19 12.50 -12.09 14.20
N GLN A 20 12.44 -12.66 15.40
CA GLN A 20 13.63 -12.84 16.25
C GLN A 20 14.62 -13.83 15.62
N GLU A 21 14.12 -14.91 15.03
CA GLU A 21 14.92 -15.90 14.29
C GLU A 21 15.68 -15.25 13.13
N LEU A 22 15.01 -14.42 12.32
CA LEU A 22 15.68 -13.64 11.26
C LEU A 22 16.79 -12.74 11.81
N GLY A 23 16.58 -12.13 12.98
CA GLY A 23 17.60 -11.35 13.67
C GLY A 23 18.81 -12.20 14.09
N GLN A 24 18.57 -13.42 14.59
CA GLN A 24 19.63 -14.35 14.99
C GLN A 24 20.44 -14.85 13.79
N ILE A 25 19.77 -15.20 12.69
CA ILE A 25 20.41 -15.58 11.42
C ILE A 25 21.33 -14.46 10.94
N ALA A 26 20.81 -13.22 10.92
CA ALA A 26 21.58 -12.05 10.51
C ALA A 26 22.77 -11.77 11.43
N ALA A 27 22.61 -11.91 12.74
CA ALA A 27 23.68 -11.70 13.72
C ALA A 27 24.78 -12.77 13.62
N ASN A 28 24.41 -14.01 13.29
CA ASN A 28 25.36 -15.12 13.14
C ASN A 28 26.04 -15.16 11.78
N GLY A 29 25.54 -14.40 10.79
CA GLY A 29 25.99 -14.48 9.41
C GLY A 29 25.66 -15.83 8.76
N ASP A 30 24.61 -16.50 9.23
CA ASP A 30 24.18 -17.82 8.77
C ASP A 30 23.34 -17.71 7.48
N PHE A 31 23.95 -17.11 6.46
CA PHE A 31 23.28 -16.81 5.20
C PHE A 31 23.48 -17.93 4.18
N GLU A 32 22.42 -18.22 3.44
CA GLU A 32 22.51 -19.03 2.23
C GLU A 32 23.28 -18.28 1.12
N VAL A 33 24.04 -19.02 0.32
CA VAL A 33 24.80 -18.46 -0.81
C VAL A 33 24.24 -18.99 -2.12
N GLY A 34 23.92 -18.08 -3.03
CA GLY A 34 23.41 -18.43 -4.35
C GLY A 34 23.38 -17.23 -5.31
N ALA A 35 22.89 -17.47 -6.52
CA ALA A 35 22.67 -16.43 -7.52
C ALA A 35 21.16 -16.21 -7.69
N GLY A 36 20.69 -15.01 -7.37
CA GLY A 36 19.32 -14.57 -7.61
C GLY A 36 19.16 -13.87 -8.97
N SER A 37 17.94 -13.44 -9.26
CA SER A 37 17.63 -12.53 -10.36
C SER A 37 16.69 -11.43 -9.88
N VAL A 38 16.71 -10.30 -10.56
CA VAL A 38 15.83 -9.16 -10.29
C VAL A 38 15.07 -8.84 -11.57
N THR A 39 13.78 -8.63 -11.43
CA THR A 39 12.90 -8.22 -12.52
C THR A 39 11.96 -7.14 -12.03
N ASP A 40 11.76 -6.11 -12.85
CA ASP A 40 10.76 -5.08 -12.60
C ASP A 40 9.39 -5.54 -13.11
N ILE A 41 8.38 -5.39 -12.27
CA ILE A 41 6.99 -5.71 -12.60
C ILE A 41 6.13 -4.53 -12.17
N ASP A 42 5.50 -3.87 -13.15
CA ASP A 42 4.45 -2.90 -12.86
C ASP A 42 3.18 -3.65 -12.45
N ILE A 43 2.76 -3.46 -11.19
CA ILE A 43 1.59 -4.11 -10.61
C ILE A 43 0.42 -3.13 -10.42
N GLU A 44 0.65 -1.83 -10.57
CA GLU A 44 -0.31 -0.80 -10.14
C GLU A 44 -1.60 -0.89 -10.96
N ASP A 45 -1.50 -0.85 -12.29
CA ASP A 45 -2.68 -0.91 -13.18
C ASP A 45 -3.39 -2.26 -13.07
N ARG A 46 -2.64 -3.34 -12.87
CA ARG A 46 -3.19 -4.69 -12.65
C ARG A 46 -4.00 -4.75 -11.37
N TYR A 47 -3.52 -4.11 -10.31
CA TYR A 47 -4.20 -4.03 -9.03
C TYR A 47 -5.49 -3.19 -9.13
N VAL A 48 -5.43 -1.99 -9.72
CA VAL A 48 -6.61 -1.13 -9.91
C VAL A 48 -7.67 -1.83 -10.76
N THR A 49 -7.27 -2.45 -11.89
CA THR A 49 -8.19 -3.21 -12.75
C THR A 49 -8.87 -4.33 -11.97
N ARG A 50 -8.12 -5.06 -11.13
CA ARG A 50 -8.67 -6.13 -10.29
C ARG A 50 -9.69 -5.61 -9.29
N LEU A 51 -9.45 -4.46 -8.66
CA LEU A 51 -10.37 -3.83 -7.71
C LEU A 51 -11.66 -3.37 -8.39
N VAL A 52 -11.55 -2.70 -9.54
CA VAL A 52 -12.72 -2.26 -10.31
C VAL A 52 -13.57 -3.44 -10.77
N ALA A 53 -12.94 -4.55 -11.17
CA ALA A 53 -13.65 -5.77 -11.57
C ALA A 53 -14.39 -6.47 -10.42
N GLU A 54 -14.04 -6.21 -9.16
CA GLU A 54 -14.81 -6.71 -8.00
C GLU A 54 -16.03 -5.84 -7.69
N LEU A 55 -16.08 -4.61 -8.21
CA LEU A 55 -17.21 -3.74 -7.98
C LEU A 55 -18.34 -4.11 -8.94
N ASP A 56 -19.49 -4.48 -8.37
CA ASP A 56 -20.74 -4.55 -9.11
C ASP A 56 -21.26 -3.12 -9.37
N CYS A 57 -20.71 -2.48 -10.40
CA CYS A 57 -21.06 -1.12 -10.80
C CYS A 57 -22.54 -0.98 -11.21
N ASP A 58 -23.22 -2.07 -11.57
CA ASP A 58 -24.64 -2.05 -11.95
C ASP A 58 -25.56 -1.88 -10.73
N VAL A 59 -25.06 -2.15 -9.52
CA VAL A 59 -25.78 -2.00 -8.24
C VAL A 59 -25.25 -0.81 -7.42
N ALA A 60 -24.05 -0.33 -7.70
CA ALA A 60 -23.44 0.78 -6.98
C ALA A 60 -24.15 2.12 -7.31
N LYS A 61 -24.90 2.64 -6.34
CA LYS A 61 -25.48 3.99 -6.44
C LYS A 61 -24.35 5.03 -6.51
N PRO A 62 -24.41 6.02 -7.44
CA PRO A 62 -23.45 7.12 -7.46
C PRO A 62 -23.42 7.86 -6.11
N MET A 63 -22.23 8.00 -5.54
CA MET A 63 -22.01 8.71 -4.27
C MET A 63 -21.08 9.90 -4.46
N THR A 64 -21.15 10.87 -3.56
CA THR A 64 -20.11 11.89 -3.40
C THR A 64 -19.19 11.47 -2.26
N ILE A 65 -17.91 11.23 -2.54
CA ILE A 65 -16.94 10.71 -1.56
C ILE A 65 -15.69 11.59 -1.56
N VAL A 66 -15.17 11.86 -0.36
CA VAL A 66 -13.85 12.48 -0.16
C VAL A 66 -12.85 11.38 0.22
N TRP A 67 -11.69 11.37 -0.42
CA TRP A 67 -10.58 10.44 -0.16
C TRP A 67 -9.37 11.22 0.31
N ASP A 68 -9.00 11.05 1.58
CA ASP A 68 -7.81 11.65 2.15
C ASP A 68 -6.65 10.64 2.11
N CYS A 69 -5.58 10.99 1.40
CA CYS A 69 -4.38 10.14 1.30
C CYS A 69 -3.27 10.57 2.26
N GLY A 70 -3.40 11.70 2.98
CA GLY A 70 -2.43 12.20 3.95
C GLY A 70 -1.00 12.30 3.41
N ASN A 71 -0.83 12.61 2.12
CA ASN A 71 0.43 12.59 1.37
C ASN A 71 1.18 11.24 1.37
N GLY A 72 0.49 10.16 1.74
CA GLY A 72 1.01 8.80 1.77
C GLY A 72 1.06 8.14 0.38
N ALA A 73 1.63 6.95 0.34
CA ALA A 73 1.86 6.18 -0.89
C ALA A 73 0.56 5.72 -1.62
N SER A 74 -0.62 5.90 -1.02
CA SER A 74 -1.89 5.51 -1.65
C SER A 74 -2.35 6.45 -2.77
N GLY A 75 -1.77 7.66 -2.87
CA GLY A 75 -2.24 8.73 -3.74
C GLY A 75 -2.46 8.31 -5.20
N ASP A 76 -1.45 7.72 -5.83
CA ASP A 76 -1.51 7.33 -7.25
C ASP A 76 -2.55 6.23 -7.53
N VAL A 77 -2.61 5.22 -6.65
CA VAL A 77 -3.61 4.14 -6.73
C VAL A 77 -5.04 4.70 -6.55
N VAL A 78 -5.25 5.59 -5.58
CA VAL A 78 -6.57 6.21 -5.33
C VAL A 78 -6.99 7.09 -6.51
N ARG A 79 -6.08 7.88 -7.10
CA ARG A 79 -6.34 8.65 -8.33
C ARG A 79 -6.84 7.73 -9.46
N LYS A 80 -6.10 6.66 -9.75
CA LYS A 80 -6.45 5.71 -10.82
C LYS A 80 -7.76 4.96 -10.55
N LEU A 81 -8.02 4.59 -9.30
CA LEU A 81 -9.24 3.90 -8.90
C LEU A 81 -10.46 4.81 -9.04
N THR A 82 -10.42 5.99 -8.42
CA THR A 82 -11.56 6.92 -8.38
C THR A 82 -11.95 7.47 -9.74
N ALA A 83 -11.02 7.56 -10.70
CA ALA A 83 -11.31 7.91 -12.09
C ALA A 83 -12.23 6.89 -12.81
N GLN A 84 -12.34 5.67 -12.28
CA GLN A 84 -13.15 4.58 -12.85
C GLN A 84 -14.43 4.31 -12.04
N LEU A 85 -14.58 4.92 -10.87
CA LEU A 85 -15.74 4.72 -10.01
C LEU A 85 -16.90 5.67 -10.39
N PRO A 86 -18.16 5.23 -10.25
CA PRO A 86 -19.30 6.10 -10.48
C PRO A 86 -19.50 7.09 -9.34
N GLY A 87 -19.91 8.32 -9.67
CA GLY A 87 -20.20 9.37 -8.70
C GLY A 87 -19.20 10.52 -8.77
N THR A 88 -19.09 11.25 -7.66
CA THR A 88 -18.21 12.42 -7.53
C THR A 88 -17.16 12.13 -6.48
N HIS A 89 -15.89 12.18 -6.86
CA HIS A 89 -14.78 11.88 -5.97
C HIS A 89 -13.89 13.10 -5.80
N HIS A 90 -13.69 13.52 -4.56
CA HIS A 90 -12.76 14.58 -4.19
C HIS A 90 -11.54 13.96 -3.52
N LEU A 91 -10.35 14.34 -3.98
CA LEU A 91 -9.09 13.83 -3.44
C LEU A 91 -8.44 14.92 -2.59
N LEU A 92 -8.04 14.56 -1.37
CA LEU A 92 -7.27 15.41 -0.47
C LEU A 92 -5.88 14.81 -0.28
N PHE A 93 -4.87 15.67 -0.40
CA PHE A 93 -3.47 15.35 -0.09
C PHE A 93 -2.99 14.07 -0.81
N ASP A 94 -3.37 13.90 -2.06
CA ASP A 94 -3.08 12.71 -2.88
C ASP A 94 -1.71 12.78 -3.57
N GLU A 95 -1.02 13.92 -3.55
CA GLU A 95 0.40 13.99 -3.91
C GLU A 95 1.27 13.26 -2.88
N VAL A 96 2.08 12.31 -3.33
CA VAL A 96 3.00 11.55 -2.47
C VAL A 96 4.13 12.47 -2.02
N ASP A 97 4.15 12.79 -0.72
CA ASP A 97 5.17 13.62 -0.09
C ASP A 97 5.52 13.05 1.29
N GLY A 98 6.70 12.44 1.38
CA GLY A 98 7.20 11.82 2.62
C GLY A 98 7.57 12.81 3.73
N THR A 99 7.46 14.12 3.49
CA THR A 99 7.54 15.14 4.54
C THR A 99 6.22 15.33 5.29
N PHE A 100 5.11 14.80 4.75
CA PHE A 100 3.75 14.87 5.31
C PHE A 100 3.34 16.29 5.72
N PRO A 101 3.31 17.25 4.77
CA PRO A 101 3.19 18.67 5.09
C PRO A 101 1.81 19.09 5.63
N ASN A 102 0.77 18.27 5.45
CA ASN A 102 -0.60 18.59 5.88
C ASN A 102 -0.91 17.96 7.24
N HIS A 103 -0.96 16.64 7.31
CA HIS A 103 -1.05 15.86 8.54
C HIS A 103 -0.37 14.49 8.32
N HIS A 104 -0.09 13.78 9.41
CA HIS A 104 0.44 12.42 9.31
C HIS A 104 -0.64 11.50 8.70
N PRO A 105 -0.29 10.52 7.85
CA PRO A 105 -1.26 9.56 7.27
C PRO A 105 -1.64 8.48 8.30
N ASP A 106 -2.14 8.91 9.45
CA ASP A 106 -2.70 8.06 10.50
C ASP A 106 -4.17 8.44 10.73
N PRO A 107 -5.13 7.71 10.13
CA PRO A 107 -6.55 8.03 10.23
C PRO A 107 -7.15 7.72 11.61
N THR A 108 -6.36 7.18 12.56
CA THR A 108 -6.81 6.94 13.94
C THR A 108 -6.65 8.16 14.84
N VAL A 109 -5.93 9.18 14.35
CA VAL A 109 -5.73 10.46 15.03
C VAL A 109 -6.57 11.50 14.29
N GLU A 110 -7.31 12.33 15.04
CA GLU A 110 -8.02 13.47 14.43
C GLU A 110 -7.00 14.43 13.78
N ALA A 111 -7.27 14.80 12.53
CA ALA A 111 -6.46 15.72 11.75
C ALA A 111 -6.70 17.18 12.12
#